data_AF-A0A3A9GDJ6-F1
#
_entry.id   AF-A0A3A9GDJ6-F1
#
_cell.length_a   1.000
_cell.length_b   1.000
_cell.length_c   1.000
_cell.angle_alpha   90.00
_cell.angle_beta   90.00
_cell.angle_gamma   90.00
#
_symmetry.space_group_name_H-M   'P 1'
#
loop_
_entity.id
_entity.type
_entity.pdbx_description
1 polymer ?
#
loop_
_entity_poly.entity_id
_entity_poly.type
_entity_poly.pdbx_seq_one_letter_code
_entity_poly.pdbx_strand_id
1 'polypeptide(L)'
;MFTISLKITKRQIIAAGAAFVLAFAGGIWARAAFTQLRGTPAQSSHVVKINKAAGKTAEQRIELLGAFGWKVQPEEAEIVEVLIPKEFDDVLEEYNAIQKAQGCDLKKYCGKRCKRYSYTVLNYPGQTENIQANILTYKDKIIGGDICSLELDGFMYGLAGNPGTGNDAASGGQEGNNPSSSTPSGEAGNGNTKAKN
;
A
#
# COMPACT_ATOMS: atom_id res chain seq x y z
N MET A 1 39.21 33.67 8.80
CA MET A 1 37.89 33.14 9.25
C MET A 1 37.04 34.35 9.60
N PHE A 2 36.14 34.76 8.70
CA PHE A 2 35.32 35.97 8.88
C PHE A 2 33.95 35.57 9.39
N THR A 3 33.60 35.98 10.61
CA THR A 3 32.24 35.86 11.13
C THR A 3 31.50 37.16 10.86
N ILE A 4 30.46 37.10 10.03
CA ILE A 4 29.55 38.22 9.80
C ILE A 4 28.46 38.16 10.89
N SER A 5 28.43 39.15 11.77
CA SER A 5 27.37 39.31 12.77
C SER A 5 26.28 40.21 12.21
N LEU A 6 25.15 39.63 11.78
CA LEU A 6 23.97 40.40 11.37
C LEU A 6 23.08 40.65 12.59
N LYS A 7 22.98 41.92 13.00
CA LYS A 7 22.01 42.38 14.00
C LYS A 7 20.63 42.48 13.36
N ILE A 8 19.80 41.46 13.57
CA ILE A 8 18.40 41.43 13.11
C ILE A 8 17.55 42.32 14.01
N THR A 9 16.84 43.28 13.42
CA THR A 9 15.89 44.17 14.13
C THR A 9 14.46 43.69 13.97
N LYS A 10 13.62 43.87 15.01
CA LYS A 10 12.24 43.34 15.09
C LYS A 10 11.32 43.73 13.92
N ARG A 11 11.64 44.81 13.19
CA ARG A 11 10.87 45.26 12.01
C ARG A 11 11.13 44.42 10.74
N GLN A 12 12.27 43.72 10.65
CA GLN A 12 12.57 42.84 9.50
C GLN A 12 11.97 41.43 9.63
N ILE A 13 11.64 40.99 10.84
CA ILE A 13 10.97 39.70 11.09
C ILE A 13 9.51 39.74 10.62
N ILE A 14 8.83 40.89 10.78
CA ILE A 14 7.43 41.05 10.35
C ILE A 14 7.30 41.08 8.82
N ALA A 15 8.25 41.73 8.13
CA ALA A 15 8.29 41.75 6.67
C ALA A 15 8.65 40.36 6.07
N ALA A 16 9.52 39.59 6.73
CA ALA A 16 9.85 38.23 6.31
C ALA A 16 8.70 37.22 6.53
N GLY A 17 7.90 37.38 7.59
CA GLY A 17 6.74 36.53 7.87
C GLY A 17 5.60 36.70 6.84
N ALA A 18 5.32 37.93 6.42
CA ALA A 18 4.26 38.20 5.43
C ALA A 18 4.63 37.72 4.01
N ALA A 19 5.91 37.80 3.64
CA ALA A 19 6.40 37.25 2.37
C ALA A 19 6.35 35.71 2.35
N PHE A 20 6.54 35.05 3.49
CA PHE A 20 6.43 33.59 3.59
C PHE A 20 4.97 33.13 3.43
N VAL A 21 4.00 33.78 4.09
CA VAL A 21 2.57 33.41 3.96
C VAL A 21 2.03 33.66 2.54
N LEU A 22 2.45 34.73 1.88
CA LEU A 22 2.08 34.99 0.47
C LEU A 22 2.80 34.06 -0.52
N ALA A 23 4.00 33.58 -0.22
CA ALA A 23 4.69 32.57 -1.03
C ALA A 23 4.03 31.18 -0.93
N PHE A 24 3.44 30.81 0.23
CA PHE A 24 2.68 29.57 0.34
C PHE A 24 1.28 29.67 -0.29
N ALA A 25 0.56 30.78 -0.12
CA ALA A 25 -0.75 30.95 -0.77
C ALA A 25 -0.63 31.11 -2.30
N GLY A 26 0.37 31.87 -2.78
CA GLY A 26 0.66 32.06 -4.20
C GLY A 26 1.33 30.85 -4.85
N GLY A 27 2.18 30.11 -4.11
CA GLY A 27 2.83 28.90 -4.60
C GLY A 27 1.88 27.72 -4.80
N ILE A 28 0.82 27.62 -3.98
CA ILE A 28 -0.22 26.59 -4.13
C ILE A 28 -1.14 26.90 -5.33
N TRP A 29 -1.54 28.16 -5.54
CA TRP A 29 -2.31 28.54 -6.73
C TRP A 29 -1.47 28.53 -8.02
N ALA A 30 -0.20 28.94 -7.97
CA ALA A 30 0.70 28.84 -9.11
C ALA A 30 1.05 27.39 -9.47
N ARG A 31 1.11 26.47 -8.50
CA ARG A 31 1.25 25.03 -8.81
C ARG A 31 0.00 24.44 -9.45
N ALA A 32 -1.19 24.80 -8.99
CA ALA A 32 -2.45 24.34 -9.58
C ALA A 32 -2.63 24.83 -11.03
N ALA A 33 -2.35 26.11 -11.29
CA ALA A 33 -2.41 26.66 -12.65
C ALA A 33 -1.30 26.09 -13.56
N PHE A 34 -0.12 25.80 -13.02
CA PHE A 34 0.97 25.20 -13.79
C PHE A 34 0.80 23.69 -14.05
N THR A 35 -0.04 22.99 -13.27
CA THR A 35 -0.48 21.62 -13.59
C THR A 35 -1.52 21.54 -14.70
N GLN A 36 -2.19 22.65 -15.07
CA GLN A 36 -3.17 22.65 -16.16
C GLN A 36 -2.58 22.94 -17.56
N LEU A 37 -1.35 23.47 -17.63
CA LEU A 37 -0.65 23.75 -18.90
C LEU A 37 0.41 22.70 -19.28
N ARG A 38 0.71 21.77 -18.38
CA ARG A 38 1.47 20.57 -18.71
C ARG A 38 0.46 19.49 -19.05
N GLY A 39 0.24 19.30 -20.35
CA GLY A 39 -0.51 18.16 -20.85
C GLY A 39 -0.10 16.91 -20.08
N THR A 40 -1.10 16.08 -19.74
CA THR A 40 -0.97 14.77 -19.13
C THR A 40 0.37 14.17 -19.54
N PRO A 41 1.37 14.03 -18.64
CA PRO A 41 2.50 13.21 -18.98
C PRO A 41 1.88 11.83 -19.20
N ALA A 42 1.84 11.42 -20.48
CA ALA A 42 1.73 10.02 -20.85
C ALA A 42 2.59 9.28 -19.83
N GLN A 43 1.95 8.39 -19.06
CA GLN A 43 2.59 7.66 -17.98
C GLN A 43 3.90 7.10 -18.53
N SER A 44 5.00 7.79 -18.25
CA SER A 44 6.30 7.23 -18.48
C SER A 44 6.38 6.15 -17.42
N SER A 45 6.23 4.91 -17.85
CA SER A 45 6.47 3.71 -17.07
C SER A 45 7.97 3.62 -16.72
N HIS A 46 8.48 4.64 -16.03
CA HIS A 46 9.63 4.45 -15.16
C HIS A 46 9.18 3.40 -14.16
N VAL A 47 9.49 2.15 -14.47
CA VAL A 47 9.39 1.04 -13.55
C VAL A 47 10.31 1.40 -12.40
N VAL A 48 9.76 2.03 -11.37
CA VAL A 48 10.51 2.41 -10.18
C VAL A 48 11.02 1.12 -9.57
N LYS A 49 12.34 0.90 -9.64
CA LYS A 49 12.96 -0.30 -9.09
C LYS A 49 13.03 -0.17 -7.58
N ILE A 50 12.01 -0.69 -6.90
CA ILE A 50 11.86 -0.62 -5.44
C ILE A 50 13.13 -1.08 -4.72
N ASN A 51 13.73 -2.18 -5.16
CA ASN A 51 14.92 -2.80 -4.55
C ASN A 51 16.20 -1.94 -4.56
N LYS A 52 16.20 -0.78 -5.23
CA LYS A 52 17.31 0.19 -5.23
C LYS A 52 16.99 1.49 -4.49
N ALA A 53 15.76 1.66 -4.04
CA ALA A 53 15.33 2.88 -3.37
C ALA A 53 15.92 2.97 -1.95
N ALA A 54 16.29 4.18 -1.57
CA ALA A 54 16.64 4.48 -0.18
C ALA A 54 15.37 4.52 0.67
N GLY A 55 15.44 4.04 1.91
CA GLY A 55 14.31 3.97 2.84
C GLY A 55 14.65 4.47 4.23
N LYS A 56 15.75 5.23 4.37
CA LYS A 56 16.26 5.69 5.67
C LYS A 56 15.32 6.68 6.33
N THR A 57 14.86 7.67 5.55
CA THR A 57 14.01 8.76 6.05
C THR A 57 12.56 8.57 5.63
N ALA A 58 11.63 9.19 6.35
CA ALA A 58 10.21 9.14 6.03
C ALA A 58 9.95 9.72 4.63
N GLU A 59 10.62 10.81 4.29
CA GLU A 59 10.48 11.49 3.00
C GLU A 59 10.84 10.57 1.84
N GLN A 60 11.90 9.75 1.96
CA GLN A 60 12.29 8.80 0.93
C GLN A 60 11.24 7.70 0.73
N ARG A 61 10.64 7.22 1.83
CA ARG A 61 9.59 6.19 1.78
C ARG A 61 8.31 6.76 1.17
N ILE A 62 7.90 7.97 1.57
CA ILE A 62 6.73 8.68 1.04
C ILE A 62 6.94 9.05 -0.43
N GLU A 63 8.14 9.46 -0.82
CA GLU A 63 8.49 9.73 -2.23
C GLU A 63 8.33 8.48 -3.09
N LEU A 64 8.80 7.32 -2.60
CA LEU A 64 8.59 6.06 -3.30
C LEU A 64 7.08 5.78 -3.47
N LEU A 65 6.30 5.88 -2.41
CA LEU A 65 4.84 5.67 -2.45
C LEU A 65 4.15 6.63 -3.44
N GLY A 66 4.56 7.89 -3.43
CA GLY A 66 4.09 8.91 -4.37
C GLY A 66 4.45 8.60 -5.82
N ALA A 67 5.61 7.98 -6.07
CA ALA A 67 6.00 7.53 -7.40
C ALA A 67 5.10 6.40 -7.94
N PHE A 68 4.45 5.64 -7.05
CA PHE A 68 3.40 4.68 -7.37
C PHE A 68 1.98 5.29 -7.37
N GLY A 69 1.85 6.60 -7.13
CA GLY A 69 0.57 7.31 -7.15
C GLY A 69 -0.17 7.34 -5.80
N TRP A 70 0.45 6.85 -4.72
CA TRP A 70 -0.16 6.84 -3.39
C TRP A 70 0.09 8.14 -2.64
N LYS A 71 -0.96 8.71 -2.08
CA LYS A 71 -0.91 9.82 -1.13
C LYS A 71 -1.13 9.24 0.25
N VAL A 72 -0.22 9.53 1.18
CA VAL A 72 -0.26 8.99 2.53
C VAL A 72 -0.16 10.10 3.58
N GLN A 73 -0.56 9.80 4.81
CA GLN A 73 -0.26 10.65 5.95
C GLN A 73 1.27 10.73 6.15
N PRO A 74 1.84 11.91 6.44
CA PRO A 74 3.28 12.05 6.62
C PRO A 74 3.84 11.31 7.84
N GLU A 75 3.02 11.17 8.88
CA GLU A 75 3.36 10.44 10.10
C GLU A 75 3.13 8.94 9.90
N GLU A 76 4.09 8.12 10.31
CA GLU A 76 3.92 6.68 10.33
C GLU A 76 2.80 6.26 11.29
N ALA A 77 1.86 5.45 10.81
CA ALA A 77 0.85 4.84 11.66
C ALA A 77 1.47 3.75 12.56
N GLU A 78 2.48 3.04 12.07
CA GLU A 78 3.17 1.98 12.81
C GLU A 78 4.62 1.81 12.34
N ILE A 79 5.51 1.47 13.27
CA ILE A 79 6.88 1.04 12.99
C ILE A 79 7.17 -0.24 13.75
N VAL A 80 7.39 -1.34 13.03
CA VAL A 80 7.62 -2.67 13.62
C VAL A 80 8.95 -3.25 13.15
N GLU A 81 9.74 -3.78 14.08
CA GLU A 81 10.91 -4.61 13.74
C GLU A 81 10.45 -6.05 13.51
N VAL A 82 10.69 -6.57 12.31
CA VAL A 82 10.26 -7.89 11.88
C VAL A 82 11.48 -8.75 11.61
N LEU A 83 11.52 -9.95 12.19
CA LEU A 83 12.51 -10.97 11.85
C LEU A 83 11.99 -11.74 10.65
N ILE A 84 12.70 -11.68 9.52
CA ILE A 84 12.41 -12.55 8.38
C ILE A 84 12.86 -13.97 8.78
N PRO A 85 11.95 -14.96 8.80
CA PRO A 85 12.28 -16.33 9.12
C PRO A 85 13.42 -16.88 8.26
N LYS A 86 14.11 -17.91 8.76
CA LYS A 86 15.18 -18.58 7.97
C LYS A 86 14.59 -19.43 6.85
N GLU A 87 13.41 -19.99 7.09
CA GLU A 87 12.65 -20.87 6.19
C GLU A 87 11.29 -20.23 5.96
N PHE A 88 10.78 -20.30 4.73
CA PHE A 88 9.48 -19.71 4.40
C PHE A 88 8.43 -20.81 4.44
N ASP A 89 7.34 -20.53 5.12
CA ASP A 89 6.10 -21.29 4.99
C ASP A 89 5.31 -20.80 3.77
N ASP A 90 4.19 -21.46 3.48
CA ASP A 90 3.37 -21.15 2.30
C ASP A 90 2.87 -19.69 2.33
N VAL A 91 2.50 -19.18 3.51
CA VAL A 91 2.04 -17.80 3.70
C VAL A 91 3.12 -16.79 3.34
N LEU A 92 4.35 -17.01 3.81
CA LEU A 92 5.46 -16.11 3.52
C LEU A 92 5.96 -16.27 2.08
N GLU A 93 5.84 -17.46 1.47
CA GLU A 93 6.09 -17.66 0.04
C GLU A 93 5.13 -16.85 -0.84
N GLU A 94 3.83 -16.86 -0.52
CA GLU A 94 2.81 -16.06 -1.19
C GLU A 94 3.07 -14.57 -1.04
N TYR A 95 3.36 -14.12 0.18
CA TYR A 95 3.74 -12.73 0.40
C TYR A 95 4.99 -12.35 -0.40
N ASN A 96 6.02 -13.21 -0.41
CA ASN A 96 7.22 -12.97 -1.19
C ASN A 96 6.98 -13.02 -2.71
N ALA A 97 5.95 -13.72 -3.19
CA ALA A 97 5.56 -13.68 -4.59
C ALA A 97 5.08 -12.26 -4.99
N ILE A 98 4.29 -11.60 -4.14
CA ILE A 98 3.91 -10.20 -4.31
C ILE A 98 5.16 -9.32 -4.38
N GLN A 99 6.11 -9.52 -3.47
CA GLN A 99 7.36 -8.76 -3.44
C GLN A 99 8.22 -9.00 -4.69
N LYS A 100 8.28 -10.24 -5.19
CA LYS A 100 9.02 -10.62 -6.41
C LYS A 100 8.47 -9.96 -7.65
N ALA A 101 7.14 -9.83 -7.78
CA ALA A 101 6.50 -9.15 -8.90
C ALA A 101 6.95 -7.69 -9.05
N GLN A 102 7.34 -7.05 -7.95
CA GLN A 102 7.84 -5.68 -7.92
C GLN A 102 9.39 -5.60 -7.80
N GLY A 103 10.08 -6.69 -8.12
CA GLY A 103 11.54 -6.76 -8.19
C GLY A 103 12.25 -6.91 -6.85
N CYS A 104 11.52 -7.18 -5.77
CA CYS A 104 12.05 -7.41 -4.43
C CYS A 104 12.04 -8.90 -4.08
N ASP A 105 13.03 -9.41 -3.36
CA ASP A 105 13.05 -10.83 -2.98
C ASP A 105 13.48 -10.97 -1.53
N LEU A 106 12.51 -11.28 -0.66
CA LEU A 106 12.70 -11.38 0.78
C LEU A 106 13.57 -12.58 1.18
N LYS A 107 13.68 -13.61 0.33
CA LYS A 107 14.55 -14.77 0.61
C LYS A 107 16.02 -14.37 0.74
N LYS A 108 16.43 -13.27 0.10
CA LYS A 108 17.79 -12.72 0.24
C LYS A 108 18.09 -12.17 1.63
N TYR A 109 17.05 -12.00 2.45
CA TYR A 109 17.09 -11.41 3.77
C TYR A 109 16.63 -12.39 4.87
N CYS A 110 16.58 -13.69 4.59
CA CYS A 110 16.28 -14.73 5.59
C CYS A 110 17.18 -14.61 6.83
N GLY A 111 16.58 -14.75 8.01
CA GLY A 111 17.25 -14.61 9.29
C GLY A 111 17.73 -13.20 9.62
N LYS A 112 17.33 -12.18 8.87
CA LYS A 112 17.65 -10.77 9.14
C LYS A 112 16.45 -10.06 9.76
N ARG A 113 16.73 -9.06 10.61
CA ARG A 113 15.71 -8.14 11.11
C ARG A 113 15.60 -6.93 10.19
N CYS A 114 14.38 -6.65 9.74
CA CYS A 114 14.01 -5.49 8.93
C CYS A 114 13.01 -4.62 9.71
N LYS A 115 12.75 -3.41 9.22
CA LYS A 115 11.67 -2.56 9.75
C LYS A 115 10.54 -2.48 8.75
N ARG A 116 9.30 -2.67 9.20
CA ARG A 116 8.09 -2.32 8.48
C ARG A 116 7.63 -0.95 8.96
N TYR A 117 7.46 -0.04 8.02
CA TYR A 117 6.83 1.26 8.21
C TYR A 117 5.45 1.23 7.57
N SER A 118 4.42 1.56 8.31
CA SER A 118 3.04 1.58 7.83
C SER A 118 2.54 3.02 7.78
N TYR A 119 1.91 3.39 6.66
CA TYR A 119 1.38 4.73 6.42
C TYR A 119 -0.08 4.66 6.04
N THR A 120 -0.92 5.52 6.62
CA THR A 120 -2.34 5.61 6.25
C THR A 120 -2.49 6.19 4.84
N VAL A 121 -3.19 5.47 3.95
CA VAL A 121 -3.44 5.91 2.57
C VAL A 121 -4.65 6.84 2.51
N LEU A 122 -4.54 7.93 1.76
CA LEU A 122 -5.54 9.00 1.70
C LEU A 122 -6.32 9.06 0.38
N ASN A 123 -5.90 8.31 -0.63
CA ASN A 123 -6.46 8.39 -1.99
C ASN A 123 -6.83 7.04 -2.59
N TYR A 124 -7.09 6.03 -1.75
CA TYR A 124 -7.60 4.76 -2.22
C TYR A 124 -9.06 4.95 -2.71
N PRO A 125 -9.43 4.55 -3.95
CA PRO A 125 -10.77 4.76 -4.48
C PRO A 125 -11.82 3.91 -3.79
N GLY A 126 -13.03 4.45 -3.65
CA GLY A 126 -14.16 3.76 -3.03
C GLY A 126 -14.07 3.61 -1.51
N GLN A 127 -12.89 3.71 -0.91
CA GLN A 127 -12.67 3.63 0.54
C GLN A 127 -11.33 4.29 0.90
N THR A 128 -11.34 5.24 1.82
CA THR A 128 -10.10 5.88 2.32
C THR A 128 -9.73 5.43 3.74
N GLU A 129 -10.65 4.78 4.44
CA GLU A 129 -10.44 4.33 5.81
C GLU A 129 -9.84 2.93 5.82
N ASN A 130 -9.02 2.64 6.84
CA ASN A 130 -8.44 1.32 7.07
C ASN A 130 -7.53 0.79 5.95
N ILE A 131 -7.07 1.65 5.04
CA ILE A 131 -6.07 1.30 4.03
C ILE A 131 -4.68 1.79 4.48
N GLN A 132 -3.71 0.88 4.45
CA GLN A 132 -2.32 1.18 4.76
C GLN A 132 -1.40 0.86 3.58
N ALA A 133 -0.32 1.63 3.50
CA ALA A 133 0.83 1.35 2.67
C ALA A 133 2.01 0.94 3.57
N ASN A 134 2.52 -0.25 3.35
CA ASN A 134 3.64 -0.80 4.08
C ASN A 134 4.93 -0.67 3.27
N ILE A 135 6.03 -0.28 3.93
CA ILE A 135 7.37 -0.25 3.37
C ILE A 135 8.31 -1.05 4.27
N LEU A 136 8.95 -2.07 3.69
CA LEU A 136 9.95 -2.89 4.36
C LEU A 136 11.35 -2.35 4.08
N THR A 137 12.15 -2.18 5.12
CA THR A 137 13.53 -1.69 4.98
C THR A 137 14.55 -2.57 5.71
N TYR A 138 15.70 -2.74 5.09
CA TYR A 138 16.86 -3.39 5.69
C TYR A 138 18.11 -2.57 5.40
N LYS A 139 18.84 -2.17 6.45
CA LYS A 139 20.04 -1.31 6.36
C LYS A 139 19.81 -0.10 5.44
N ASP A 140 18.80 0.69 5.79
CA ASP A 140 18.44 1.95 5.10
C ASP A 140 17.98 1.80 3.63
N LYS A 141 17.77 0.57 3.15
CA LYS A 141 17.29 0.28 1.79
C LYS A 141 15.91 -0.34 1.83
N ILE A 142 15.08 0.00 0.85
CA ILE A 142 13.77 -0.61 0.68
C ILE A 142 13.95 -2.00 0.07
N ILE A 143 13.34 -2.99 0.71
CA ILE A 143 13.41 -4.40 0.32
C ILE A 143 12.04 -5.00 0.00
N GLY A 144 10.98 -4.19 0.06
CA GLY A 144 9.61 -4.59 -0.23
C GLY A 144 8.60 -3.53 0.20
N GLY A 145 7.34 -3.77 -0.13
CA GLY A 145 6.20 -2.95 0.28
C GLY A 145 4.88 -3.46 -0.29
N ASP A 146 3.78 -2.98 0.22
CA ASP A 146 2.44 -3.42 -0.18
C ASP A 146 1.38 -2.38 0.20
N ILE A 147 0.20 -2.51 -0.39
CA ILE A 147 -1.01 -1.82 0.01
C ILE A 147 -1.96 -2.87 0.59
N CYS A 148 -2.44 -2.64 1.81
CA CYS A 148 -3.34 -3.56 2.49
C CYS A 148 -4.53 -2.87 3.15
N SER A 149 -5.62 -3.63 3.32
CA SER A 149 -6.76 -3.25 4.16
C SER A 149 -6.64 -3.91 5.54
N LEU A 150 -7.05 -3.18 6.59
CA LEU A 150 -7.10 -3.68 7.97
C LEU A 150 -8.43 -4.38 8.31
N GLU A 151 -9.36 -4.45 7.37
CA GLU A 151 -10.65 -5.14 7.54
C GLU A 151 -10.47 -6.67 7.60
N LEU A 152 -11.45 -7.38 8.17
CA LEU A 152 -11.42 -8.84 8.30
C LEU A 152 -11.34 -9.54 6.93
N ASP A 153 -12.12 -9.07 5.95
CA ASP A 153 -12.09 -9.51 4.56
C ASP A 153 -11.21 -8.57 3.71
N GLY A 154 -10.08 -8.17 4.29
CA GLY A 154 -9.13 -7.26 3.67
C GLY A 154 -8.41 -7.84 2.46
N PHE A 155 -7.50 -7.05 1.92
CA PHE A 155 -6.68 -7.42 0.77
C PHE A 155 -5.24 -6.99 0.99
N MET A 156 -4.33 -7.52 0.18
CA MET A 156 -2.93 -7.12 0.13
C MET A 156 -2.37 -7.27 -1.28
N TYR A 157 -1.82 -6.20 -1.84
CA TYR A 157 -1.22 -6.20 -3.17
C TYR A 157 0.09 -5.41 -3.19
N GLY A 158 0.90 -5.60 -4.23
CA GLY A 158 2.11 -4.81 -4.43
C GLY A 158 1.81 -3.33 -4.65
N LEU A 159 2.84 -2.47 -4.57
CA LEU A 159 2.67 -1.00 -4.64
C LEU A 159 2.10 -0.51 -5.99
N ALA A 160 2.25 -1.29 -7.06
CA ALA A 160 1.66 -0.97 -8.37
C ALA A 160 0.23 -1.52 -8.55
N GLY A 161 -0.31 -2.24 -7.55
CA GLY A 161 -1.59 -2.93 -7.60
C GLY A 161 -2.79 -1.98 -7.68
N ASN A 162 -3.86 -2.43 -8.36
CA ASN A 162 -4.89 -1.56 -8.91
C ASN A 162 -5.94 -1.11 -7.85
N PRO A 163 -6.13 0.21 -7.67
CA PRO A 163 -7.17 0.74 -6.80
C PRO A 163 -8.64 0.62 -7.29
N GLY A 164 -8.98 -0.07 -8.40
CA GLY A 164 -10.37 -0.08 -8.87
C GLY A 164 -10.79 -1.00 -10.03
N THR A 165 -10.09 -2.10 -10.35
CA THR A 165 -10.61 -3.08 -11.32
C THR A 165 -10.71 -4.46 -10.72
N GLY A 166 -11.91 -5.04 -10.76
CA GLY A 166 -12.03 -6.48 -10.91
C GLY A 166 -11.22 -6.89 -12.13
N ASN A 167 -10.14 -7.62 -11.88
CA ASN A 167 -9.45 -8.42 -12.88
C ASN A 167 -8.82 -9.56 -12.10
N ASP A 168 -9.43 -10.73 -12.27
CA ASP A 168 -8.99 -12.01 -11.80
C ASP A 168 -7.54 -12.26 -12.23
N ALA A 169 -6.61 -12.30 -11.26
CA ALA A 169 -5.31 -12.96 -11.42
C ALA A 169 -4.61 -13.17 -10.07
N ALA A 170 -5.28 -13.87 -9.15
CA ALA A 170 -4.67 -14.80 -8.20
C ALA A 170 -5.79 -15.59 -7.52
N SER A 171 -6.31 -16.59 -8.24
CA SER A 171 -7.09 -17.65 -7.61
C SER A 171 -6.21 -18.40 -6.61
N GLY A 172 -6.69 -18.55 -5.38
CA GLY A 172 -6.07 -19.40 -4.38
C GLY A 172 -6.96 -19.52 -3.16
N GLY A 173 -8.04 -20.32 -3.28
CA GLY A 173 -8.86 -20.68 -2.11
C GLY A 173 -10.35 -20.82 -2.40
N GLN A 174 -10.74 -21.72 -3.32
CA GLN A 174 -12.09 -22.26 -3.31
C GLN A 174 -12.00 -23.74 -2.91
N GLU A 175 -12.07 -24.00 -1.60
CA GLU A 175 -12.40 -25.32 -1.10
C GLU A 175 -13.34 -25.18 0.10
N GLY A 176 -14.63 -25.15 -0.22
CA GLY A 176 -15.74 -25.11 0.73
C GLY A 176 -16.90 -25.90 0.14
N ASN A 177 -16.67 -27.19 -0.12
CA ASN A 177 -17.74 -28.14 -0.39
C ASN A 177 -18.67 -28.19 0.83
N ASN A 178 -19.90 -27.69 0.69
CA ASN A 178 -21.00 -28.17 1.52
C ASN A 178 -22.30 -28.21 0.68
N PRO A 179 -22.83 -29.40 0.37
CA PRO A 179 -24.02 -29.52 -0.44
C PRO A 179 -25.27 -29.08 0.33
N SER A 180 -26.07 -28.25 -0.32
CA SER A 180 -27.41 -27.84 0.11
C SER A 180 -28.25 -29.01 0.60
N SER A 181 -28.76 -28.88 1.81
CA SER A 181 -29.80 -29.72 2.40
C SER A 181 -31.12 -29.54 1.63
N SER A 182 -31.40 -30.43 0.69
CA SER A 182 -32.76 -30.66 0.22
C SER A 182 -33.38 -31.79 1.03
N THR A 183 -34.26 -31.44 1.96
CA THR A 183 -35.15 -32.34 2.68
C THR A 183 -36.02 -33.13 1.69
N PRO A 184 -36.05 -34.48 1.73
CA PRO A 184 -37.05 -35.26 1.04
C PRO A 184 -38.26 -35.43 1.96
N SER A 185 -39.38 -34.75 1.64
CA SER A 185 -40.66 -35.03 2.28
C SER A 185 -41.35 -36.20 1.58
N GLY A 186 -41.30 -37.35 2.26
CA GLY A 186 -42.35 -38.37 2.36
C GLY A 186 -43.26 -38.63 1.16
N GLU A 187 -42.89 -39.66 0.41
CA GLU A 187 -43.79 -40.45 -0.43
C GLU A 187 -44.76 -41.24 0.47
N ALA A 188 -46.06 -41.01 0.34
CA ALA A 188 -47.11 -41.83 0.94
C ALA A 188 -48.20 -42.13 -0.09
N GLY A 189 -48.21 -43.39 -0.54
CA GLY A 189 -49.43 -44.13 -0.87
C GLY A 189 -49.89 -44.11 -2.32
N ASN A 190 -49.47 -45.10 -3.10
CA ASN A 190 -50.42 -45.88 -3.90
C ASN A 190 -49.80 -47.20 -4.38
N GLY A 191 -50.56 -48.29 -4.25
CA GLY A 191 -50.30 -49.55 -4.96
C GLY A 191 -49.81 -50.68 -4.07
N ASN A 192 -50.73 -51.45 -3.51
CA ASN A 192 -50.50 -52.89 -3.47
C ASN A 192 -51.69 -53.67 -4.02
N THR A 193 -51.33 -54.54 -4.94
CA THR A 193 -52.15 -55.39 -5.79
C THR A 193 -52.41 -56.70 -5.04
N LYS A 194 -53.68 -57.10 -4.99
CA LYS A 194 -54.16 -58.47 -5.28
C LYS A 194 -53.27 -59.68 -4.92
N ALA A 195 -53.70 -60.45 -3.92
CA ALA A 195 -53.61 -61.91 -3.79
C ALA A 195 -54.57 -62.29 -2.64
N LYS A 196 -55.34 -63.39 -2.55
CA LYS A 196 -55.50 -64.65 -3.28
C LYS A 196 -56.72 -65.34 -2.62
N ASN A 197 -57.48 -66.13 -3.40
CA ASN A 197 -58.47 -67.13 -2.98
C ASN A 197 -59.73 -66.71 -2.20
#